data_AF-A0A5B0WUD1-F1
#
_entry.id   AF-A0A5B0WUD1-F1
#
_cell.length_a   1.000
_cell.length_b   1.000
_cell.length_c   1.000
_cell.angle_alpha   90.00
_cell.angle_beta   90.00
_cell.angle_gamma   90.00
#
_symmetry.space_group_name_H-M   'P 1'
#
loop_
_entity.id
_entity.type
_entity.pdbx_description
1 polymer ?
#
loop_
_entity_poly.entity_id
_entity_poly.type
_entity_poly.pdbx_seq_one_letter_code
_entity_poly.pdbx_strand_id
1 'polypeptide(L)'
;MIGRIVIMELTDIISKIVVVIHVIAAIVGIGPAFVLPILTSSAKTGSQLRFVFGMMKTINRFPKTGGITLIVTGILLMIIDKMGLSVLWINLSLLFFIVIEVIIIGFVEPRLKKLTQLVMASEGDEIPVGYNAAMNKIAPLEAAVHVLTIVIIILMVVKPV
;
A
#
# COMPACT_ATOMS: atom_id res chain seq x y z
N MET A 1 -18.96 -3.26 40.24
CA MET A 1 -19.56 -2.34 39.23
C MET A 1 -18.54 -1.35 38.68
N ILE A 2 -17.78 -0.66 39.53
CA ILE A 2 -16.74 0.33 39.15
C ILE A 2 -15.65 -0.28 38.24
N GLY A 3 -15.12 -1.46 38.56
CA GLY A 3 -14.07 -2.10 37.74
C GLY A 3 -14.48 -2.42 36.29
N ARG A 4 -15.75 -2.72 36.02
CA ARG A 4 -16.24 -2.98 34.66
C ARG A 4 -16.34 -1.71 33.82
N ILE A 5 -16.67 -0.58 34.46
CA ILE A 5 -16.75 0.73 33.81
C ILE A 5 -15.33 1.19 33.42
N VAL A 6 -14.37 1.09 34.34
CA VAL A 6 -12.97 1.47 34.08
C VAL A 6 -12.36 0.63 32.95
N ILE A 7 -12.63 -0.68 32.91
CA ILE A 7 -12.15 -1.55 31.81
C ILE A 7 -12.74 -1.13 30.47
N MET A 8 -14.03 -0.78 30.43
CA MET A 8 -14.72 -0.37 29.21
C MET A 8 -14.19 0.97 28.67
N GLU A 9 -13.96 1.95 29.55
CA GLU A 9 -13.34 3.22 29.14
C GLU A 9 -11.90 3.01 28.63
N LEU A 10 -11.14 2.13 29.27
CA LEU A 10 -9.79 1.82 28.85
C LEU A 10 -9.75 1.14 27.47
N THR A 11 -10.66 0.19 27.21
CA THR A 11 -10.75 -0.46 25.89
C THR A 11 -11.11 0.54 24.79
N ASP A 12 -12.01 1.49 25.08
CA ASP A 12 -12.39 2.53 24.12
C ASP A 12 -11.24 3.48 23.80
N ILE A 13 -10.44 3.85 24.81
CA ILE A 13 -9.24 4.68 24.63
C ILE A 13 -8.21 3.94 23.78
N ILE A 14 -7.95 2.66 24.08
CA ILE A 14 -7.01 1.84 23.33
C ILE A 14 -7.46 1.71 21.86
N SER A 15 -8.74 1.40 21.63
CA SER A 15 -9.29 1.27 20.27
C SER A 15 -9.06 2.55 19.45
N LYS A 16 -9.37 3.73 20.00
CA LYS A 16 -9.13 5.02 19.35
C LYS A 16 -7.65 5.24 18.99
N ILE A 17 -6.73 4.87 19.87
CA ILE A 17 -5.28 4.97 19.61
C ILE A 17 -4.89 4.03 18.47
N VAL A 18 -5.37 2.79 18.48
CA VAL A 18 -5.07 1.82 17.42
C VAL A 18 -5.65 2.28 16.08
N VAL A 19 -6.85 2.88 16.05
CA VAL A 19 -7.42 3.50 14.85
C VAL A 19 -6.50 4.60 14.31
N VAL A 20 -5.98 5.48 15.16
CA VAL A 20 -5.05 6.54 14.72
C VAL A 20 -3.80 5.92 14.09
N ILE A 21 -3.21 4.90 14.72
CA ILE A 21 -2.04 4.20 14.17
C ILE A 21 -2.39 3.51 12.84
N HIS A 22 -3.56 2.89 12.74
CA HIS A 22 -4.04 2.23 11.52
C HIS A 22 -4.17 3.22 10.35
N VAL A 23 -4.77 4.39 10.60
CA VAL A 23 -4.91 5.46 9.59
C VAL A 23 -3.54 6.00 9.17
N ILE A 24 -2.62 6.23 10.11
CA ILE A 24 -1.26 6.67 9.79
C ILE A 24 -0.54 5.61 8.94
N ALA A 25 -0.67 4.33 9.31
CA ALA A 25 -0.09 3.22 8.55
C ALA A 25 -0.62 3.16 7.12
N ALA A 26 -1.93 3.41 6.92
CA ALA A 26 -2.54 3.50 5.60
C ALA A 26 -1.90 4.64 4.78
N ILE A 27 -1.82 5.84 5.34
CA ILE A 27 -1.24 7.01 4.66
C ILE A 27 0.22 6.74 4.26
N VAL A 28 1.02 6.24 5.20
CA VAL A 28 2.45 5.94 4.98
C VAL A 28 2.63 4.81 3.95
N GLY A 29 1.79 3.77 4.04
CA GLY A 29 1.87 2.62 3.15
C GLY A 29 1.46 2.96 1.71
N ILE A 30 0.47 3.82 1.55
CA ILE A 30 -0.16 4.12 0.28
C ILE A 30 0.53 5.28 -0.46
N GLY A 31 1.00 6.31 0.25
CA GLY A 31 1.53 7.54 -0.34
C GLY A 31 2.57 7.32 -1.47
N PRO A 32 3.63 6.52 -1.24
CA PRO A 32 4.61 6.20 -2.26
C PRO A 32 4.03 5.58 -3.53
N ALA A 33 2.99 4.75 -3.42
CA ALA A 33 2.36 4.08 -4.55
C ALA A 33 1.74 5.07 -5.52
N PHE A 34 1.26 6.23 -5.05
CA PHE A 34 0.70 7.28 -5.90
C PHE A 34 1.78 8.21 -6.50
N VAL A 35 2.92 8.36 -5.82
CA VAL A 35 4.00 9.26 -6.27
C VAL A 35 4.93 8.60 -7.30
N LEU A 36 5.24 7.31 -7.16
CA LEU A 36 6.19 6.61 -8.04
C LEU A 36 5.79 6.64 -9.53
N PRO A 37 4.53 6.44 -9.93
CA PRO A 37 4.10 6.56 -11.33
C PRO A 37 4.31 7.98 -11.89
N ILE A 38 4.11 9.00 -11.05
CA ILE A 38 4.34 10.41 -11.43
C ILE A 38 5.82 10.66 -11.66
N LEU A 39 6.69 10.21 -10.74
CA LEU A 39 8.14 10.36 -10.89
C LEU A 39 8.67 9.63 -12.13
N THR A 40 8.26 8.38 -12.33
CA THR A 40 8.74 7.57 -13.46
C THR A 40 8.24 8.10 -14.81
N SER A 41 7.02 8.61 -14.91
CA SER A 41 6.50 9.23 -16.14
C SER A 41 7.06 10.63 -16.42
N SER A 42 7.52 11.33 -15.38
CA SER A 42 8.17 12.64 -15.52
C SER A 42 9.58 12.55 -16.11
N ALA A 43 10.28 11.43 -15.90
CA ALA A 43 11.63 11.22 -16.41
C ALA A 43 11.65 11.17 -17.95
N LYS A 44 12.49 12.01 -18.57
CA LYS A 44 12.64 12.15 -20.03
C LYS A 44 13.96 11.60 -20.55
N THR A 45 14.89 11.28 -19.67
CA THR A 45 16.23 10.81 -20.03
C THR A 45 16.63 9.58 -19.21
N GLY A 46 17.61 8.82 -19.71
CA GLY A 46 18.18 7.66 -19.04
C GLY A 46 18.79 8.03 -17.67
N SER A 47 19.45 9.19 -17.54
CA SER A 47 19.97 9.65 -16.26
C SER A 47 18.88 9.95 -15.24
N GLN A 48 17.79 10.60 -15.65
CA GLN A 48 16.63 10.86 -14.78
C GLN A 48 15.96 9.55 -14.34
N LEU A 49 15.81 8.59 -15.26
CA LEU A 49 15.30 7.27 -14.91
C LEU A 49 16.22 6.56 -13.90
N ARG A 50 17.54 6.60 -14.10
CA ARG A 50 18.48 6.03 -13.12
C ARG A 50 18.37 6.69 -11.75
N PHE A 51 18.19 8.00 -11.69
CA PHE A 51 17.96 8.71 -10.43
C PHE A 51 16.66 8.24 -9.75
N VAL A 52 15.53 8.22 -10.46
CA VAL A 52 14.23 7.77 -9.92
C VAL A 52 14.30 6.33 -9.44
N PHE A 53 14.82 5.42 -10.25
CA PHE A 53 14.94 4.00 -9.91
C PHE A 53 16.01 3.72 -8.83
N GLY A 54 17.03 4.58 -8.69
CA GLY A 54 18.01 4.51 -7.61
C GLY A 54 17.40 4.80 -6.24
N MET A 55 16.41 5.70 -6.17
CA MET A 55 15.67 5.99 -4.94
C MET A 55 14.64 4.92 -4.56
N MET A 56 14.28 4.04 -5.50
CA MET A 56 13.21 3.06 -5.37
C MET A 56 13.37 2.14 -4.15
N LYS A 57 14.60 1.72 -3.82
CA LYS A 57 14.86 0.88 -2.63
C LYS A 57 14.52 1.58 -1.32
N THR A 58 14.72 2.89 -1.25
CA THR A 58 14.40 3.70 -0.06
C THR A 58 12.90 3.97 0.01
N ILE A 59 12.30 4.35 -1.12
CA ILE A 59 10.87 4.65 -1.22
C ILE A 59 10.02 3.39 -0.93
N ASN A 60 10.40 2.23 -1.44
CA ASN A 60 9.67 0.97 -1.25
C ASN A 60 9.72 0.42 0.18
N ARG A 61 10.45 1.05 1.11
CA ARG A 61 10.37 0.67 2.54
C ARG A 61 9.05 1.11 3.16
N PHE A 62 8.55 2.29 2.77
CA PHE A 62 7.32 2.86 3.35
C PHE A 62 6.07 2.00 3.07
N PRO A 63 5.82 1.49 1.85
CA PRO A 63 4.71 0.58 1.60
C PRO A 63 4.81 -0.72 2.40
N LYS A 64 6.02 -1.26 2.59
CA LYS A 64 6.23 -2.50 3.35
C LYS A 64 5.96 -2.31 4.84
N THR A 65 6.53 -1.27 5.45
CA THR A 65 6.31 -1.00 6.87
C THR A 65 4.87 -0.56 7.14
N GLY A 66 4.32 0.30 6.29
CA GLY A 66 2.93 0.75 6.35
C GLY A 66 1.96 -0.42 6.19
N GLY A 67 2.13 -1.26 5.18
CA GLY A 67 1.28 -2.43 4.91
C GLY A 67 1.27 -3.44 6.06
N ILE A 68 2.44 -3.81 6.60
CA ILE A 68 2.52 -4.71 7.77
C ILE A 68 1.80 -4.09 8.97
N THR A 69 2.06 -2.80 9.26
CA THR A 69 1.42 -2.11 10.38
C THR A 69 -0.09 -2.03 10.20
N LEU A 70 -0.57 -1.81 8.97
CA LEU A 70 -1.98 -1.74 8.61
C LEU A 70 -2.70 -3.07 8.90
N ILE A 71 -2.12 -4.20 8.49
CA ILE A 71 -2.68 -5.53 8.76
C ILE A 71 -2.75 -5.79 10.27
N VAL A 72 -1.63 -5.59 10.97
CA VAL A 72 -1.53 -5.89 12.41
C VAL A 72 -2.53 -5.07 13.21
N THR A 73 -2.61 -3.77 12.94
CA THR A 73 -3.56 -2.89 13.62
C THR A 73 -5.01 -3.17 13.23
N GLY A 74 -5.28 -3.54 11.97
CA GLY A 74 -6.63 -3.94 11.52
C GLY A 74 -7.13 -5.19 12.26
N ILE A 75 -6.30 -6.22 12.36
CA ILE A 75 -6.62 -7.45 13.12
C ILE A 75 -6.82 -7.13 14.61
N LEU A 76 -5.96 -6.28 15.18
CA LEU A 76 -6.06 -5.86 16.57
C LEU A 76 -7.40 -5.14 16.85
N LEU A 77 -7.85 -4.25 15.96
CA LEU A 77 -9.16 -3.60 16.07
C LEU A 77 -10.31 -4.61 16.01
N MET A 78 -10.25 -5.59 15.09
CA MET A 78 -11.28 -6.64 15.01
C MET A 78 -11.42 -7.44 16.32
N ILE A 79 -10.31 -7.64 17.04
CA ILE A 79 -10.29 -8.34 18.33
C ILE A 79 -10.81 -7.44 19.46
N ILE A 80 -10.32 -6.19 19.55
CA ILE A 80 -10.69 -5.25 20.63
C ILE A 80 -12.18 -4.91 20.57
N ASP A 81 -12.68 -4.57 19.37
CA ASP A 81 -14.06 -4.13 19.17
C ASP A 81 -15.05 -5.30 19.02
N LYS A 82 -14.56 -6.54 19.08
CA LYS A 82 -15.35 -7.79 18.95
C LYS A 82 -16.20 -7.86 17.68
N MET A 83 -15.80 -7.16 16.61
CA MET A 83 -16.51 -7.16 15.33
C MET A 83 -16.35 -8.49 14.59
N GLY A 84 -15.17 -9.13 14.69
CA GLY A 84 -14.86 -10.35 13.94
C GLY A 84 -15.10 -10.21 12.44
N LEU A 85 -15.50 -11.32 11.78
CA LEU A 85 -15.86 -11.36 10.35
C LEU A 85 -17.38 -11.22 10.12
N SER A 86 -18.12 -10.68 11.09
CA SER A 86 -19.58 -10.54 10.98
C SER A 86 -20.01 -9.35 10.14
N VAL A 87 -19.08 -8.43 9.84
CA VAL A 87 -19.36 -7.16 9.20
C VAL A 87 -18.85 -7.15 7.76
N LEU A 88 -19.74 -6.88 6.81
CA LEU A 88 -19.47 -7.02 5.39
C LEU A 88 -18.31 -6.13 4.90
N TRP A 89 -18.27 -4.86 5.31
CA TRP A 89 -17.22 -3.95 4.86
C TRP A 89 -15.82 -4.35 5.34
N ILE A 90 -15.71 -5.00 6.50
CA ILE A 90 -14.44 -5.55 7.01
C ILE A 90 -14.01 -6.71 6.10
N ASN A 91 -14.92 -7.64 5.83
CA ASN A 91 -14.64 -8.82 5.01
C ASN A 91 -14.23 -8.43 3.58
N LEU A 92 -14.94 -7.48 2.96
CA LEU A 92 -14.61 -6.98 1.63
C LEU A 92 -13.27 -6.24 1.63
N SER A 93 -13.01 -5.41 2.64
CA SER A 93 -11.74 -4.69 2.75
C SER A 93 -10.56 -5.66 2.89
N LEU A 94 -10.70 -6.69 3.73
CA LEU A 94 -9.67 -7.72 3.92
C LEU A 94 -9.45 -8.53 2.64
N LEU A 95 -10.53 -8.91 1.94
CA LEU A 95 -10.45 -9.61 0.66
C LEU A 95 -9.69 -8.78 -0.38
N PHE A 96 -10.09 -7.51 -0.57
CA PHE A 96 -9.41 -6.62 -1.52
C PHE A 96 -7.96 -6.36 -1.13
N PHE A 97 -7.67 -6.26 0.17
CA PHE A 97 -6.31 -6.13 0.67
C PHE A 97 -5.45 -7.35 0.29
N ILE A 98 -5.96 -8.58 0.48
CA ILE A 98 -5.27 -9.81 0.06
C ILE A 98 -5.05 -9.82 -1.46
N VAL A 99 -6.04 -9.43 -2.25
CA VAL A 99 -5.92 -9.32 -3.71
C VAL A 99 -4.83 -8.32 -4.10
N ILE A 100 -4.76 -7.17 -3.44
CA ILE A 100 -3.69 -6.18 -3.63
C ILE A 100 -2.32 -6.80 -3.34
N GLU A 101 -2.15 -7.47 -2.20
CA GLU A 101 -0.87 -8.10 -1.83
C GLU A 101 -0.44 -9.16 -2.85
N VAL A 102 -1.38 -9.97 -3.35
CA VAL A 102 -1.10 -10.94 -4.43
C VAL A 102 -0.64 -10.23 -5.70
N ILE A 103 -1.30 -9.14 -6.11
CA ILE A 103 -0.89 -8.36 -7.29
C ILE A 103 0.51 -7.75 -7.07
N ILE A 104 0.75 -7.15 -5.90
CA ILE A 104 2.02 -6.47 -5.60
C ILE A 104 3.16 -7.48 -5.54
N ILE A 105 3.09 -8.44 -4.61
CA ILE A 105 4.18 -9.39 -4.33
C ILE A 105 4.34 -10.38 -5.50
N GLY A 106 3.23 -10.88 -6.05
CA GLY A 106 3.25 -11.89 -7.09
C GLY A 106 3.60 -11.35 -8.48
N PHE A 107 3.21 -10.11 -8.80
CA PHE A 107 3.29 -9.60 -10.17
C PHE A 107 4.08 -8.29 -10.32
N VAL A 108 3.81 -7.28 -9.50
CA VAL A 108 4.42 -5.95 -9.63
C VAL A 108 5.88 -5.95 -9.18
N GLU A 109 6.18 -6.41 -7.97
CA GLU A 109 7.56 -6.41 -7.43
C GLU A 109 8.56 -7.16 -8.33
N PRO A 110 8.28 -8.37 -8.85
CA PRO A 110 9.23 -9.08 -9.72
C PRO A 110 9.48 -8.34 -11.04
N ARG A 111 8.44 -7.70 -11.61
CA ARG A 111 8.56 -6.92 -12.86
C ARG A 111 9.32 -5.63 -12.63
N LEU A 112 9.00 -4.89 -11.56
CA LEU A 112 9.73 -3.69 -11.16
C LEU A 112 11.19 -4.00 -10.88
N LYS A 113 11.52 -5.10 -10.20
CA LYS A 113 12.92 -5.49 -9.94
C LYS A 113 13.71 -5.70 -11.23
N LYS A 114 13.13 -6.39 -12.22
CA LYS A 114 13.74 -6.57 -13.56
C LYS A 114 13.90 -5.23 -14.28
N LEU A 115 12.89 -4.36 -14.21
CA LEU A 115 12.93 -3.03 -14.81
C LEU A 115 14.02 -2.16 -14.18
N THR A 116 14.14 -2.17 -12.85
CA THR A 116 15.22 -1.49 -12.12
C THR A 116 16.58 -1.96 -12.60
N GLN A 117 16.80 -3.27 -12.75
CA GLN A 117 18.06 -3.81 -13.24
C GLN A 117 18.38 -3.32 -14.66
N LEU A 118 17.39 -3.33 -15.56
CA LEU A 118 17.53 -2.84 -16.93
C LEU A 118 17.88 -1.35 -16.96
N VAL A 119 17.22 -0.52 -16.14
CA VAL A 119 17.53 0.91 -16.05
C VAL A 119 18.92 1.15 -15.45
N MET A 120 19.27 0.46 -14.36
CA MET A 120 20.59 0.63 -13.71
C MET A 120 21.75 0.18 -14.59
N ALA A 121 21.56 -0.82 -15.45
CA ALA A 121 22.58 -1.32 -16.37
C ALA A 121 22.72 -0.48 -17.65
N SER A 122 21.85 0.49 -17.87
CA SER A 122 21.90 1.34 -19.06
C SER A 122 22.98 2.40 -18.98
N GLU A 123 23.67 2.62 -20.10
CA GLU A 123 24.66 3.68 -20.29
C GLU A 123 24.10 4.81 -21.15
N GLY A 124 24.71 5.99 -21.07
CA GLY A 124 24.26 7.17 -21.80
C GLY A 124 22.96 7.76 -21.24
N ASP A 125 22.40 8.72 -21.97
CA ASP A 125 21.23 9.49 -21.55
C ASP A 125 19.94 9.11 -22.29
N GLU A 126 20.01 8.10 -23.15
CA GLU A 126 18.85 7.55 -23.84
C GLU A 126 18.00 6.68 -22.90
N ILE A 127 16.69 6.65 -23.14
CA ILE A 127 15.80 5.74 -22.43
C ILE A 127 16.11 4.30 -22.87
N PRO A 128 16.33 3.37 -21.93
CA PRO A 128 16.73 2.00 -22.27
C PRO A 128 15.73 1.30 -23.18
N VAL A 129 16.24 0.56 -24.17
CA VAL A 129 15.40 -0.26 -25.07
C VAL A 129 14.58 -1.25 -24.23
N GLY A 130 13.28 -1.32 -24.50
CA GLY A 130 12.36 -2.20 -23.78
C GLY A 130 11.78 -1.62 -22.49
N TYR A 131 12.24 -0.44 -22.02
CA TYR A 131 11.67 0.23 -20.85
C TYR A 131 10.15 0.42 -20.96
N ASN A 132 9.69 1.05 -22.05
CA ASN A 132 8.25 1.31 -22.28
C ASN A 132 7.43 0.02 -22.35
N ALA A 133 7.95 -1.01 -23.02
CA ALA A 133 7.27 -2.30 -23.13
C ALA A 133 7.15 -3.01 -21.77
N ALA A 134 8.15 -2.89 -20.90
CA ALA A 134 8.12 -3.41 -19.54
C ALA A 134 7.14 -2.61 -18.66
N MET A 135 7.18 -1.28 -18.76
CA MET A 135 6.29 -0.40 -17.99
C MET A 135 4.81 -0.60 -18.35
N ASN A 136 4.50 -0.80 -19.64
CA ASN A 136 3.13 -1.10 -20.09
C ASN A 136 2.56 -2.41 -19.51
N LYS A 137 3.41 -3.30 -18.98
CA LYS A 137 2.98 -4.51 -18.27
C LYS A 137 2.80 -4.30 -16.76
N ILE A 138 3.35 -3.22 -16.20
CA ILE A 138 3.30 -2.89 -14.76
C ILE A 138 2.15 -1.90 -14.50
N ALA A 139 2.04 -0.86 -15.32
CA ALA A 139 1.04 0.21 -15.18
C ALA A 139 -0.41 -0.27 -14.95
N PRO A 140 -0.97 -1.25 -15.71
CA PRO A 140 -2.33 -1.70 -15.45
C PRO A 140 -2.49 -2.44 -14.10
N LEU A 141 -1.45 -3.12 -13.63
CA LEU A 141 -1.46 -3.78 -12.32
C LEU A 141 -1.43 -2.75 -11.19
N GLU A 142 -0.59 -1.72 -11.32
CA GLU A 142 -0.55 -0.61 -10.36
C GLU A 142 -1.87 0.16 -10.34
N ALA A 143 -2.47 0.43 -11.51
CA ALA A 143 -3.78 1.07 -11.60
C ALA A 143 -4.86 0.24 -10.88
N ALA A 144 -4.87 -1.08 -11.06
CA ALA A 144 -5.77 -1.97 -10.34
C ALA A 144 -5.55 -1.89 -8.81
N VAL A 145 -4.30 -1.87 -8.35
CA VAL A 145 -3.95 -1.68 -6.93
C VAL A 145 -4.47 -0.35 -6.40
N HIS A 146 -4.31 0.76 -7.13
CA HIS A 146 -4.82 2.08 -6.72
C HIS A 146 -6.33 2.09 -6.63
N VAL A 147 -7.03 1.54 -7.62
CA VAL A 147 -8.49 1.45 -7.62
C VAL A 147 -8.99 0.65 -6.42
N LEU A 148 -8.43 -0.54 -6.19
CA LEU A 148 -8.79 -1.37 -5.03
C LEU A 148 -8.50 -0.66 -3.70
N THR A 149 -7.38 0.06 -3.63
CA THR A 149 -7.01 0.84 -2.44
C THR A 149 -8.03 1.94 -2.16
N ILE A 150 -8.47 2.67 -3.18
CA ILE A 150 -9.53 3.69 -3.05
C ILE A 150 -10.85 3.05 -2.60
N VAL A 151 -11.21 1.89 -3.16
CA VAL A 151 -12.39 1.14 -2.73
C VAL A 151 -12.31 0.75 -1.25
N ILE A 152 -11.15 0.25 -0.78
CA ILE A 152 -10.93 -0.07 0.64
C ILE A 152 -11.08 1.18 1.51
N ILE A 153 -10.51 2.32 1.11
CA ILE A 153 -10.66 3.59 1.85
C ILE A 153 -12.13 3.97 1.96
N ILE A 154 -12.89 3.88 0.86
CA ILE A 154 -14.33 4.18 0.86
C ILE A 154 -15.06 3.23 1.83
N LEU A 155 -14.78 1.92 1.79
CA LEU A 155 -15.38 0.95 2.71
C LEU A 155 -15.07 1.28 4.18
N MET A 156 -13.83 1.64 4.48
CA MET A 156 -13.35 1.97 5.83
C MET A 156 -13.91 3.30 6.36
N VAL A 157 -14.19 4.26 5.48
CA VAL A 157 -14.73 5.58 5.84
C VAL A 157 -16.25 5.55 5.94
N VAL A 158 -16.91 5.01 4.93
CA VAL A 158 -18.38 4.97 4.85
C VAL A 158 -18.94 3.93 5.82
N LYS A 159 -18.21 2.82 6.04
CA LYS A 159 -18.62 1.70 6.89
C LYS A 159 -20.09 1.32 6.65
N PRO A 160 -20.46 0.95 5.41
CA PRO A 160 -21.84 0.62 5.09
C PRO A 160 -22.33 -0.50 6.02
N VAL A 161 -23.54 -0.29 6.54
CA VAL A 161 -24.17 -1.14 7.57
C VAL A 161 -24.37 -2.57 7.09
#